data_AF-A0A9P0M265-F1
#
_entry.id   AF-A0A9P0M265-F1
#
_cell.length_a   1.000
_cell.length_b   1.000
_cell.length_c   1.000
_cell.angle_alpha   90.00
_cell.angle_beta   90.00
_cell.angle_gamma   90.00
#
_symmetry.space_group_name_H-M   'P 1'
#
loop_
_entity.id
_entity.type
_entity.pdbx_description
1 polymer ?
#
loop_
_entity_poly.entity_id
_entity_poly.type
_entity_poly.pdbx_seq_one_letter_code
_entity_poly.pdbx_strand_id
1 'polypeptide(L)'
;MVMNAQIKDSLQQAYSDGMRSLFQLIRIRQCPYFYACANNFTVLFRSAGIGGFTDVHALICPTTRGFRESLRQEEIEFTMPLKNKRNSDQGYDTWDSQETENGDVAGEDDEDDPVEEGWLKSLGVNEKDIKQINYAQDRLTQKQECEIDNSERSLVLVEGVEVLGLHNFLINCKSAVSITGHLAGIPPTLLAPVAFKGASLNSLKVRQAKVHLDDSDYYSLELSGPILPSTMHNLFAVSSPEHSLTATFTDVSVTEHFSKLQNNERRSDIQNKGTVVFGKENLSDCGLLPKVLKHFCNPDREYVTHVECLKYDCETKTYTWT
;
A
#
# COMPACT_ATOMS: atom_id res chain seq x y z
N MET A 1 22.55 -23.78 1.68
CA MET A 1 21.82 -24.99 1.21
C MET A 1 21.12 -24.58 -0.08
N VAL A 2 21.51 -25.14 -1.22
CA VAL A 2 20.94 -24.73 -2.53
C VAL A 2 19.54 -25.34 -2.64
N MET A 3 18.51 -24.51 -2.82
CA MET A 3 17.13 -24.96 -2.99
C MET A 3 17.03 -25.79 -4.29
N ASN A 4 16.42 -26.98 -4.23
CA ASN A 4 16.21 -27.82 -5.41
C ASN A 4 15.38 -27.05 -6.45
N ALA A 5 15.81 -27.03 -7.72
CA ALA A 5 15.11 -26.35 -8.81
C ALA A 5 13.64 -26.76 -8.91
N GLN A 6 13.33 -28.04 -8.69
CA GLN A 6 11.95 -28.54 -8.69
C GLN A 6 11.09 -27.94 -7.56
N ILE A 7 11.69 -27.72 -6.38
CA ILE A 7 11.00 -27.10 -5.25
C ILE A 7 10.73 -25.63 -5.55
N LYS A 8 11.73 -24.92 -6.11
CA LYS A 8 11.60 -23.53 -6.50
C LYS A 8 10.48 -23.36 -7.54
N ASP A 9 10.45 -24.19 -8.58
CA ASP A 9 9.43 -24.13 -9.62
C ASP A 9 8.03 -24.44 -9.06
N SER A 10 7.94 -25.42 -8.14
CA SER A 10 6.68 -25.75 -7.46
C SER A 10 6.17 -24.60 -6.59
N LEU A 11 7.06 -23.93 -5.85
CA LEU A 11 6.72 -22.75 -5.04
C LEU A 11 6.27 -21.59 -5.93
N GLN A 12 6.99 -21.34 -7.03
CA GLN A 12 6.63 -20.30 -7.99
C GLN A 12 5.26 -20.57 -8.64
N GLN A 13 4.97 -21.82 -8.98
CA GLN A 13 3.67 -22.22 -9.52
C GLN A 13 2.56 -22.03 -8.49
N ALA A 14 2.78 -22.43 -7.23
CA ALA A 14 1.82 -22.24 -6.15
C ALA A 14 1.54 -20.75 -5.89
N TYR A 15 2.58 -19.92 -5.86
CA TYR A 15 2.45 -18.47 -5.76
C TYR A 15 1.65 -17.89 -6.94
N SER A 16 2.00 -18.27 -8.18
CA SER A 16 1.30 -17.78 -9.38
C SER A 16 -0.17 -18.16 -9.38
N ASP A 17 -0.50 -19.38 -8.95
CA ASP A 17 -1.87 -19.86 -8.83
C ASP A 17 -2.67 -19.13 -7.75
N GLY A 18 -2.06 -18.90 -6.58
CA GLY A 18 -2.67 -18.12 -5.50
C GLY A 18 -2.87 -16.64 -5.88
N MET A 19 -1.87 -16.04 -6.51
CA MET A 19 -1.91 -14.65 -6.98
C MET A 19 -3.04 -14.45 -8.01
N ARG A 20 -3.15 -15.34 -9.00
CA ARG A 20 -4.26 -15.32 -9.98
C ARG A 20 -5.61 -15.50 -9.30
N SER A 21 -5.73 -16.45 -8.36
CA SER A 21 -6.97 -16.68 -7.63
C SER A 21 -7.41 -15.43 -6.86
N LEU A 22 -6.50 -14.81 -6.10
CA LEU A 22 -6.78 -13.61 -5.32
C LEU A 22 -7.11 -12.41 -6.19
N PHE A 23 -6.40 -12.25 -7.31
CA PHE A 23 -6.66 -11.17 -8.24
C PHE A 23 -8.07 -11.27 -8.86
N GLN A 24 -8.52 -12.48 -9.22
CA GLN A 24 -9.90 -12.67 -9.67
C GLN A 24 -10.90 -12.35 -8.56
N LEU A 25 -10.66 -12.81 -7.32
CA LEU A 25 -11.53 -12.52 -6.18
C LEU A 25 -11.66 -11.01 -5.90
N ILE A 26 -10.58 -10.24 -6.03
CA ILE A 26 -10.63 -8.78 -5.92
C ILE A 26 -11.47 -8.16 -7.05
N ARG A 27 -11.30 -8.62 -8.29
CA ARG A 27 -12.04 -8.09 -9.45
C ARG A 27 -13.54 -8.35 -9.36
N ILE A 28 -13.94 -9.50 -8.82
CA ILE A 28 -15.35 -9.83 -8.58
C ILE A 28 -15.84 -9.41 -7.19
N ARG A 29 -15.03 -8.65 -6.43
CA ARG A 29 -15.38 -8.07 -5.12
C ARG A 29 -15.72 -9.10 -4.03
N GLN A 30 -15.22 -10.31 -4.17
CA GLN A 30 -15.28 -11.38 -3.15
C GLN A 30 -14.06 -11.40 -2.24
N CYS A 31 -13.07 -10.54 -2.49
CA CYS A 31 -11.96 -10.26 -1.59
C CYS A 31 -11.81 -8.74 -1.46
N PRO A 32 -11.86 -8.16 -0.26
CA PRO A 32 -11.77 -6.71 -0.07
C PRO A 32 -10.34 -6.23 -0.29
N TYR A 33 -9.37 -7.03 0.14
CA TYR A 33 -7.96 -6.74 0.02
C TYR A 33 -7.14 -8.00 0.20
N PHE A 34 -5.93 -8.02 -0.34
CA PHE A 34 -4.91 -9.02 0.01
C PHE A 34 -3.52 -8.39 -0.01
N TYR A 35 -2.60 -9.02 0.71
CA TYR A 35 -1.20 -8.65 0.73
C TYR A 35 -0.36 -9.65 -0.04
N ALA A 36 0.63 -9.16 -0.79
CA ALA A 36 1.76 -9.93 -1.26
C ALA A 36 3.02 -9.41 -0.55
N CYS A 37 3.52 -10.17 0.42
CA CYS A 37 4.67 -9.80 1.25
C CYS A 37 5.94 -10.39 0.65
N ALA A 38 6.68 -9.59 -0.11
CA ALA A 38 8.01 -9.94 -0.58
C ALA A 38 9.06 -9.64 0.50
N ASN A 39 10.31 -10.02 0.25
CA ASN A 39 11.39 -9.83 1.23
C ASN A 39 11.79 -8.35 1.42
N ASN A 40 11.59 -7.54 0.39
CA ASN A 40 12.06 -6.15 0.28
C ASN A 40 10.93 -5.13 0.09
N PHE A 41 9.71 -5.58 -0.21
CA PHE A 41 8.54 -4.72 -0.33
C PHE A 41 7.27 -5.50 -0.01
N THR A 42 6.21 -4.78 0.32
CA THR A 42 4.87 -5.34 0.46
C THR A 42 3.95 -4.69 -0.54
N VAL A 43 3.07 -5.47 -1.16
CA VAL A 43 1.99 -4.99 -2.00
C VAL A 43 0.66 -5.20 -1.30
N LEU A 44 -0.16 -4.17 -1.18
CA LEU A 44 -1.54 -4.24 -0.72
C LEU A 44 -2.47 -4.00 -1.91
N PHE A 45 -3.14 -5.04 -2.37
CA PHE A 45 -4.23 -4.91 -3.34
C PHE A 45 -5.53 -4.65 -2.61
N ARG A 46 -6.35 -3.74 -3.14
CA ARG A 46 -7.67 -3.40 -2.61
C ARG A 46 -8.70 -3.44 -3.74
N SER A 47 -9.87 -3.99 -3.43
CA SER A 47 -11.00 -3.98 -4.34
C SER A 47 -11.61 -2.59 -4.45
N ALA A 48 -12.30 -2.36 -5.57
CA ALA A 48 -13.10 -1.16 -5.80
C ALA A 48 -14.11 -0.96 -4.66
N GLY A 49 -14.17 0.25 -4.12
CA GLY A 49 -15.02 0.66 -2.99
C GLY A 49 -14.27 0.78 -1.67
N ILE A 50 -13.12 0.13 -1.50
CA ILE A 50 -12.30 0.23 -0.29
C ILE A 50 -11.58 1.60 -0.25
N GLY A 51 -11.59 2.28 0.90
CA GLY A 51 -11.01 3.61 1.07
C GLY A 51 -11.66 4.69 0.18
N GLY A 52 -12.89 4.45 -0.29
CA GLY A 52 -13.59 5.32 -1.23
C GLY A 52 -13.08 5.29 -2.67
N PHE A 53 -12.10 4.45 -3.00
CA PHE A 53 -11.62 4.34 -4.38
C PHE A 53 -12.69 3.72 -5.28
N THR A 54 -12.89 4.27 -6.48
CA THR A 54 -13.86 3.77 -7.46
C THR A 54 -13.39 2.48 -8.12
N ASP A 55 -12.09 2.30 -8.21
CA ASP A 55 -11.44 1.24 -8.97
C ASP A 55 -10.58 0.35 -8.07
N VAL A 56 -10.24 -0.82 -8.60
CA VAL A 56 -9.21 -1.66 -7.98
C VAL A 56 -7.90 -0.88 -7.98
N HIS A 57 -7.17 -0.96 -6.88
CA HIS A 57 -5.89 -0.28 -6.74
C HIS A 57 -4.92 -1.12 -5.91
N ALA A 58 -3.63 -0.83 -6.08
CA ALA A 58 -2.56 -1.50 -5.38
C ALA A 58 -1.57 -0.48 -4.82
N LEU A 59 -1.11 -0.74 -3.59
CA LEU A 59 -0.11 0.06 -2.89
C LEU A 59 1.16 -0.76 -2.75
N ILE A 60 2.32 -0.19 -3.08
CA ILE A 60 3.61 -0.87 -2.96
C ILE A 60 4.53 -0.02 -2.10
N CYS A 61 5.03 -0.60 -1.01
CA CYS A 61 5.97 0.08 -0.12
C CYS A 61 6.83 -0.92 0.68
N PRO A 62 8.11 -0.61 0.94
CA PRO A 62 8.91 0.42 0.26
C PRO A 62 9.18 0.10 -1.21
N THR A 63 9.60 1.10 -1.99
CA THR A 63 10.17 0.89 -3.34
C THR A 63 11.55 1.53 -3.48
N THR A 64 12.31 1.05 -4.46
CA THR A 64 13.58 1.65 -4.90
C THR A 64 13.42 2.29 -6.28
N ARG A 65 14.33 3.17 -6.66
CA ARG A 65 14.35 3.75 -8.01
C ARG A 65 14.35 2.66 -9.08
N GLY A 66 15.19 1.63 -8.92
CA GLY A 66 15.26 0.53 -9.88
C GLY A 66 13.95 -0.27 -9.99
N PHE A 67 13.20 -0.41 -8.88
CA PHE A 67 11.88 -1.03 -8.92
C PHE A 67 10.88 -0.16 -9.68
N ARG A 68 10.84 1.15 -9.39
CA ARG A 68 9.96 2.11 -10.07
C ARG A 68 10.27 2.19 -11.57
N GLU A 69 11.54 2.18 -11.93
CA GLU A 69 11.98 2.15 -13.32
C GLU A 69 11.56 0.86 -14.04
N SER A 70 11.60 -0.28 -13.34
CA SER A 70 11.09 -1.53 -13.90
C SER A 70 9.58 -1.51 -14.15
N LEU A 71 8.81 -0.74 -13.36
CA LEU A 71 7.38 -0.53 -13.63
C LEU A 71 7.18 0.32 -14.89
N ARG A 72 7.95 1.42 -15.04
CA ARG A 72 7.90 2.28 -16.25
C ARG A 72 8.28 1.51 -17.52
N GLN A 73 9.29 0.64 -17.44
CA GLN A 73 9.71 -0.21 -18.56
C GLN A 73 8.64 -1.21 -19.02
N GLU A 74 7.74 -1.59 -18.11
CA GLU A 74 6.59 -2.47 -18.41
C GLU A 74 5.33 -1.63 -18.73
N GLU A 75 5.49 -0.32 -18.95
CA GLU A 75 4.43 0.62 -19.28
C GLU A 75 3.31 0.67 -18.21
N ILE A 76 3.66 0.45 -16.94
CA ILE A 76 2.72 0.50 -15.82
C ILE A 76 2.72 1.92 -15.26
N GLU A 77 1.62 2.65 -15.45
CA GLU A 77 1.46 3.99 -14.89
C GLU A 77 1.22 3.93 -13.38
N PHE A 78 1.84 4.84 -12.63
CA PHE A 78 1.69 4.91 -11.18
C PHE A 78 1.89 6.32 -10.64
N THR A 79 1.38 6.58 -9.44
CA THR A 79 1.63 7.83 -8.71
C THR A 79 2.39 7.57 -7.42
N MET A 80 3.03 8.60 -6.87
CA MET A 80 3.74 8.56 -5.58
C MET A 80 3.12 9.54 -4.58
N PRO A 81 1.96 9.21 -3.98
CA PRO A 81 1.13 10.17 -3.26
C PRO A 81 1.75 10.72 -1.96
N LEU A 82 2.78 10.06 -1.43
CA LEU A 82 3.52 10.51 -0.24
C LEU A 82 4.83 11.24 -0.60
N LYS A 83 5.15 11.40 -1.88
CA LYS A 83 6.29 12.21 -2.35
C LYS A 83 5.93 13.68 -2.16
N ASN A 84 6.83 14.45 -1.53
CA ASN A 84 6.63 15.90 -1.41
C ASN A 84 6.56 16.53 -2.80
N LYS A 85 5.50 17.30 -3.07
CA LYS A 85 5.51 18.24 -4.20
C LYS A 85 6.60 19.28 -3.90
N ARG A 86 7.55 19.47 -4.81
CA ARG A 86 8.48 20.59 -4.70
C ARG A 86 7.66 21.87 -4.86
N ASN A 87 7.79 22.81 -3.93
CA ASN A 87 7.53 24.20 -4.27
C ASN A 87 8.62 24.58 -5.29
N SER A 88 8.24 24.69 -6.56
CA SER A 88 9.06 25.31 -7.60
C SER A 88 9.14 26.82 -7.31
N ASP A 89 9.88 27.20 -6.27
CA ASP A 89 9.97 28.61 -5.87
C ASP A 89 11.38 28.95 -5.35
N GLN A 90 12.39 28.52 -6.10
CA GLN A 90 13.71 29.15 -6.08
C GLN A 90 14.15 29.42 -7.51
N GLY A 91 13.44 30.35 -8.15
CA GLY A 91 13.83 30.94 -9.42
C GLY A 91 13.48 32.41 -9.44
N TYR A 92 14.47 33.25 -9.15
CA TYR A 92 14.63 34.63 -9.65
C TYR A 92 13.36 35.49 -9.70
N ASP A 93 13.19 36.36 -8.68
CA ASP A 93 12.22 37.46 -8.68
C ASP A 93 12.26 38.24 -10.01
N THR A 94 11.29 37.97 -10.87
CA THR A 94 10.92 38.89 -11.94
C THR A 94 9.52 39.37 -11.63
N TRP A 95 9.48 40.56 -11.06
CA TRP A 95 8.29 41.39 -10.88
C TRP A 95 7.57 41.52 -12.23
N ASP A 96 6.35 40.99 -12.34
CA ASP A 96 5.12 41.79 -12.52
C ASP A 96 3.92 40.91 -12.96
N SER A 97 2.76 41.27 -12.42
CA SER A 97 1.40 41.11 -12.97
C SER A 97 0.60 39.80 -12.81
N GLN A 98 -0.31 39.90 -11.84
CA GLN A 98 -1.76 39.61 -11.89
C GLN A 98 -2.28 38.16 -11.94
N GLU A 99 -2.99 37.85 -10.85
CA GLU A 99 -4.04 36.84 -10.64
C GLU A 99 -4.78 36.39 -11.90
N THR A 100 -4.87 35.08 -12.10
CA THR A 100 -6.04 34.45 -12.71
C THR A 100 -6.26 33.08 -12.09
N GLU A 101 -7.45 32.89 -11.54
CA GLU A 101 -7.99 31.61 -11.08
C GLU A 101 -8.21 30.62 -12.24
N ASN A 102 -8.20 29.33 -11.87
CA ASN A 102 -8.66 28.15 -12.60
C ASN A 102 -7.75 27.60 -13.71
N GLY A 103 -7.28 26.38 -13.50
CA GLY A 103 -6.67 25.54 -14.53
C GLY A 103 -6.31 24.17 -13.97
N ASP A 104 -7.10 23.17 -14.35
CA ASP A 104 -6.79 21.75 -14.21
C ASP A 104 -5.38 21.45 -14.71
N VAL A 105 -4.58 20.78 -13.89
CA VAL A 105 -3.40 20.03 -14.37
C VAL A 105 -3.38 18.73 -13.59
N ALA A 106 -3.82 17.65 -14.25
CA ALA A 106 -3.48 16.28 -13.88
C ALA A 106 -1.98 16.25 -13.59
N GLY A 107 -1.56 15.56 -12.53
CA GLY A 107 -0.15 15.47 -12.15
C GLY A 107 0.68 14.90 -13.30
N GLU A 108 1.17 15.78 -14.16
CA GLU A 108 2.30 15.51 -15.02
C GLU A 108 3.43 15.18 -14.07
N ASP A 109 3.88 13.93 -14.12
CA ASP A 109 5.22 13.62 -13.69
C ASP A 109 6.10 14.68 -14.36
N ASP A 110 6.78 15.50 -13.55
CA ASP A 110 7.94 16.26 -14.01
C ASP A 110 8.99 15.20 -14.43
N GLU A 111 8.78 14.61 -15.60
CA GLU A 111 9.87 14.15 -16.43
C GLU A 111 10.66 15.43 -16.70
N ASP A 112 11.73 15.62 -15.93
CA ASP A 112 12.82 16.52 -16.28
C ASP A 112 13.36 16.01 -17.63
N ASP A 113 12.62 16.29 -18.70
CA ASP A 113 12.93 15.83 -20.05
C ASP A 113 14.31 16.40 -20.36
N PRO A 114 15.29 15.55 -20.73
CA PRO A 114 16.65 16.02 -20.94
C PRO A 114 16.61 17.18 -21.92
N VAL A 115 17.26 18.29 -21.54
CA VAL A 115 17.25 19.53 -22.30
C VAL A 115 17.44 19.21 -23.78
N GLU A 116 16.40 19.47 -24.57
CA GLU A 116 16.26 18.95 -25.93
C GLU A 116 17.56 19.24 -26.70
N GLU A 117 18.28 18.19 -27.13
CA GLU A 117 19.62 18.34 -27.74
C GLU A 117 19.58 19.30 -28.95
N GLY A 118 18.43 19.39 -29.62
CA GLY A 118 18.16 20.32 -30.71
C GLY A 118 18.19 21.79 -30.28
N TRP A 119 17.68 22.12 -29.10
CA TRP A 119 17.72 23.48 -28.54
C TRP A 119 19.15 23.90 -28.21
N LEU A 120 19.91 23.04 -27.52
CA LEU A 120 21.31 23.33 -27.17
C LEU A 120 22.21 23.45 -28.42
N LYS A 121 21.97 22.61 -29.44
CA LYS A 121 22.65 22.72 -30.74
C LYS A 121 22.34 24.04 -31.44
N SER A 122 21.08 24.50 -31.38
CA SER A 122 20.66 25.77 -31.98
C SER A 122 21.31 27.00 -31.30
N LEU A 123 21.64 26.89 -30.02
CA LEU A 123 22.39 27.90 -29.25
C LEU A 123 23.92 27.85 -29.46
N GLY A 124 24.41 26.95 -30.31
CA GLY A 124 25.84 26.82 -30.62
C GLY A 124 26.65 26.10 -29.54
N VAL A 125 26.01 25.34 -28.64
CA VAL A 125 26.70 24.50 -27.66
C VAL A 125 27.30 23.29 -28.37
N ASN A 126 28.56 22.95 -28.07
CA ASN A 126 29.22 21.79 -28.70
C ASN A 126 28.57 20.48 -28.23
N GLU A 127 28.52 19.46 -29.10
CA GLU A 127 27.98 18.14 -28.76
C GLU A 127 28.64 17.48 -27.54
N LYS A 128 29.92 17.76 -27.28
CA LYS A 128 30.62 17.25 -26.09
C LYS A 128 30.09 17.89 -24.80
N ASP A 129 29.79 19.18 -24.86
CA ASP A 129 29.27 19.95 -23.73
C ASP A 129 27.81 19.57 -23.46
N ILE A 130 27.00 19.35 -24.51
CA ILE A 130 25.63 18.83 -24.42
C ILE A 130 25.59 17.48 -23.70
N LYS A 131 26.45 16.52 -24.12
CA LYS A 131 26.54 15.21 -23.45
C LYS A 131 26.96 15.32 -21.99
N GLN A 132 27.83 16.26 -21.66
CA GLN A 132 28.28 16.47 -20.29
C GLN A 132 27.18 17.10 -19.41
N ILE A 133 26.38 18.01 -19.98
CA ILE A 133 25.21 18.60 -19.33
C ILE A 133 24.17 17.52 -19.06
N ASN A 134 23.80 16.72 -20.07
CA ASN A 134 22.83 15.63 -19.93
C ASN A 134 23.28 14.62 -18.89
N TYR A 135 24.55 14.17 -18.93
CA TYR A 135 25.09 13.26 -17.92
C TYR A 135 25.06 13.86 -16.49
N ALA A 136 25.34 15.15 -16.35
CA ALA A 136 25.28 15.82 -15.05
C ALA A 136 23.85 15.94 -14.54
N GLN A 137 22.89 16.22 -15.42
CA GLN A 137 21.46 16.30 -15.12
C GLN A 137 20.89 14.92 -14.77
N ASP A 138 21.15 13.90 -15.59
CA ASP A 138 20.75 12.51 -15.31
C ASP A 138 21.26 12.05 -13.95
N ARG A 139 22.52 12.38 -13.61
CA ARG A 139 23.10 12.03 -12.31
C ARG A 139 22.43 12.79 -11.16
N LEU A 140 22.02 14.04 -11.39
CA LEU A 140 21.31 14.84 -10.40
C LEU A 140 19.90 14.30 -10.17
N THR A 141 19.16 14.02 -11.24
CA THR A 141 17.82 13.42 -11.20
C THR A 141 17.87 12.03 -10.57
N GLN A 142 18.82 11.18 -10.97
CA GLN A 142 19.06 9.88 -10.35
C GLN A 142 19.31 9.99 -8.85
N LYS A 143 20.12 10.96 -8.42
CA LYS A 143 20.40 11.16 -7.00
C LYS A 143 19.11 11.53 -6.25
N GLN A 144 18.32 12.44 -6.79
CA GLN A 144 17.04 12.87 -6.20
C GLN A 144 16.02 11.73 -6.15
N GLU A 145 15.89 10.93 -7.21
CA GLU A 145 15.01 9.76 -7.21
C GLU A 145 15.44 8.71 -6.18
N CYS A 146 16.75 8.53 -5.96
CA CYS A 146 17.26 7.61 -4.95
C CYS A 146 17.10 8.13 -3.51
N GLU A 147 16.95 9.43 -3.28
CA GLU A 147 16.86 10.02 -1.92
C GLU A 147 15.63 9.54 -1.14
N ILE A 148 14.55 9.18 -1.85
CA ILE A 148 13.32 8.69 -1.24
C ILE A 148 13.26 7.17 -1.11
N ASP A 149 14.25 6.43 -1.62
CA ASP A 149 14.25 4.97 -1.64
C ASP A 149 14.12 4.40 -0.23
N ASN A 150 13.31 3.34 -0.12
CA ASN A 150 13.05 2.64 1.14
C ASN A 150 12.40 3.50 2.24
N SER A 151 11.88 4.68 1.91
CA SER A 151 11.12 5.54 2.82
C SER A 151 9.61 5.45 2.56
N GLU A 152 8.80 6.02 3.45
CA GLU A 152 7.36 6.18 3.23
C GLU A 152 7.02 6.92 1.93
N ARG A 153 7.90 7.84 1.52
CA ARG A 153 7.73 8.65 0.31
C ARG A 153 7.94 7.85 -0.97
N SER A 154 8.50 6.64 -0.85
CA SER A 154 8.61 5.67 -1.94
C SER A 154 7.33 4.89 -2.20
N LEU A 155 6.24 5.15 -1.46
CA LEU A 155 4.96 4.49 -1.68
C LEU A 155 4.46 4.77 -3.11
N VAL A 156 4.23 3.69 -3.84
CA VAL A 156 3.67 3.69 -5.19
C VAL A 156 2.21 3.29 -5.13
N LEU A 157 1.35 4.03 -5.83
CA LEU A 157 -0.07 3.76 -6.02
C LEU A 157 -0.33 3.47 -7.50
N VAL A 158 -0.87 2.29 -7.79
CA VAL A 158 -1.32 1.86 -9.12
C VAL A 158 -2.84 1.70 -9.09
N GLU A 159 -3.56 2.30 -10.03
CA GLU A 159 -5.03 2.33 -10.06
C GLU A 159 -5.60 1.84 -11.39
N GLY A 160 -6.85 1.35 -11.36
CA GLY A 160 -7.61 1.10 -12.57
C GLY A 160 -7.06 -0.04 -13.42
N VAL A 161 -6.89 0.22 -14.71
CA VAL A 161 -6.49 -0.79 -15.71
C VAL A 161 -5.04 -1.26 -15.51
N GLU A 162 -4.18 -0.38 -14.97
CA GLU A 162 -2.75 -0.62 -14.72
C GLU A 162 -2.50 -1.71 -13.68
N VAL A 163 -3.46 -1.96 -12.79
CA VAL A 163 -3.32 -3.00 -11.77
C VAL A 163 -3.22 -4.40 -12.39
N LEU A 164 -3.79 -4.61 -13.58
CA LEU A 164 -3.59 -5.86 -14.33
C LEU A 164 -2.15 -6.00 -14.82
N GLY A 165 -1.54 -4.91 -15.31
CA GLY A 165 -0.13 -4.85 -15.67
C GLY A 165 0.75 -5.17 -14.46
N LEU A 166 0.50 -4.51 -13.33
CA LEU A 166 1.19 -4.79 -12.06
C LEU A 166 1.05 -6.26 -11.61
N HIS A 167 -0.15 -6.84 -11.70
CA HIS A 167 -0.35 -8.25 -11.37
C HIS A 167 0.54 -9.16 -12.23
N ASN A 168 0.60 -8.91 -13.54
CA ASN A 168 1.42 -9.72 -14.46
C ASN A 168 2.92 -9.52 -14.20
N PHE A 169 3.33 -8.29 -13.90
CA PHE A 169 4.68 -7.97 -13.46
C PHE A 169 5.07 -8.77 -12.21
N LEU A 170 4.24 -8.74 -11.16
CA LEU A 170 4.52 -9.42 -9.88
C LEU A 170 4.56 -10.95 -9.96
N ILE A 171 3.88 -11.56 -10.95
CA ILE A 171 4.01 -13.00 -11.21
C ILE A 171 5.43 -13.34 -11.69
N ASN A 172 6.07 -12.45 -12.44
CA ASN A 172 7.38 -12.68 -13.06
C ASN A 172 8.51 -11.83 -12.45
N CYS A 173 8.21 -11.06 -11.39
CA CYS A 173 9.13 -10.08 -10.83
C CYS A 173 10.32 -10.76 -10.15
N LYS A 174 11.49 -10.71 -10.80
CA LYS A 174 12.74 -11.26 -10.24
C LYS A 174 13.14 -10.55 -8.94
N SER A 175 12.81 -9.27 -8.80
CA SER A 175 13.10 -8.46 -7.61
C SER A 175 12.25 -8.81 -6.39
N ALA A 176 11.17 -9.58 -6.57
CA ALA A 176 10.30 -10.04 -5.49
C ALA A 176 10.86 -11.27 -4.75
N VAL A 177 11.86 -11.95 -5.33
CA VAL A 177 12.47 -13.18 -4.81
C VAL A 177 13.94 -12.93 -4.50
N SER A 178 14.34 -13.16 -3.25
CA SER A 178 15.77 -13.03 -2.91
C SER A 178 16.57 -14.12 -3.62
N ILE A 179 17.74 -13.75 -4.16
CA ILE A 179 18.67 -14.71 -4.78
C ILE A 179 19.57 -15.34 -3.71
N THR A 180 19.74 -14.68 -2.57
CA THR A 180 20.65 -15.08 -1.49
C THR A 180 19.96 -15.08 -0.12
N GLY A 181 20.59 -15.70 0.88
CA GLY A 181 20.05 -15.79 2.24
C GLY A 181 19.12 -16.98 2.47
N HIS A 182 18.49 -17.01 3.65
CA HIS A 182 17.66 -18.13 4.09
C HIS A 182 16.29 -18.21 3.38
N LEU A 183 15.83 -17.09 2.82
CA LEU A 183 14.62 -17.00 2.00
C LEU A 183 14.93 -16.98 0.49
N ALA A 184 16.13 -17.44 0.09
CA ALA A 184 16.51 -17.46 -1.31
C ALA A 184 15.59 -18.37 -2.13
N GLY A 185 15.05 -17.86 -3.23
CA GLY A 185 14.14 -18.61 -4.10
C GLY A 185 12.71 -18.76 -3.58
N ILE A 186 12.37 -18.15 -2.43
CA ILE A 186 11.02 -18.18 -1.87
C ILE A 186 10.21 -17.00 -2.43
N PRO A 187 9.07 -17.26 -3.10
CA PRO A 187 8.20 -16.19 -3.60
C PRO A 187 7.50 -15.43 -2.47
N PRO A 188 6.90 -14.26 -2.77
CA PRO A 188 6.14 -13.49 -1.78
C PRO A 188 5.05 -14.32 -1.08
N THR A 189 4.84 -14.05 0.20
CA THR A 189 3.76 -14.67 0.96
C THR A 189 2.45 -13.94 0.72
N LEU A 190 1.41 -14.68 0.33
CA LEU A 190 0.08 -14.13 0.08
C LEU A 190 -0.78 -14.24 1.35
N LEU A 191 -1.39 -13.12 1.77
CA LEU A 191 -2.29 -13.06 2.92
C LEU A 191 -3.61 -12.38 2.54
N ALA A 192 -4.73 -13.02 2.85
CA ALA A 192 -6.06 -12.49 2.54
C ALA A 192 -7.05 -12.85 3.67
N PRO A 193 -8.13 -12.06 3.85
CA PRO A 193 -9.19 -12.38 4.82
C PRO A 193 -10.15 -13.48 4.32
N VAL A 194 -10.00 -13.94 3.07
CA VAL A 194 -10.84 -14.97 2.44
C VAL A 194 -10.00 -16.13 1.92
N ALA A 195 -10.65 -17.28 1.73
CA ALA A 195 -10.00 -18.45 1.13
C ALA A 195 -9.67 -18.20 -0.35
N PHE A 196 -8.55 -18.74 -0.81
CA PHE A 196 -8.10 -18.69 -2.20
C PHE A 196 -7.35 -19.97 -2.57
N LYS A 197 -7.09 -20.18 -3.86
CA LYS A 197 -6.36 -21.38 -4.32
C LYS A 197 -4.98 -21.45 -3.67
N GLY A 198 -4.70 -22.56 -2.99
CA GLY A 198 -3.42 -22.77 -2.28
C GLY A 198 -3.34 -22.11 -0.91
N ALA A 199 -4.41 -21.46 -0.43
CA ALA A 199 -4.48 -20.93 0.92
C ALA A 199 -4.42 -22.07 1.96
N SER A 200 -3.79 -21.77 3.09
CA SER A 200 -3.83 -22.60 4.30
C SER A 200 -4.30 -21.77 5.49
N LEU A 201 -5.06 -22.41 6.38
CA LEU A 201 -5.49 -21.79 7.63
C LEU A 201 -4.56 -22.24 8.74
N ASN A 202 -3.87 -21.28 9.35
CA ASN A 202 -2.99 -21.51 10.49
C ASN A 202 -3.57 -20.81 11.72
N SER A 203 -3.67 -21.54 12.84
CA SER A 203 -4.05 -20.94 14.11
C SER A 203 -2.96 -19.97 14.58
N LEU A 204 -3.38 -18.79 15.07
CA LEU A 204 -2.49 -17.89 15.79
C LEU A 204 -1.94 -18.61 17.03
N LYS A 205 -0.69 -18.30 17.40
CA LYS A 205 -0.15 -18.72 18.68
C LYS A 205 -0.83 -17.90 19.77
N VAL A 206 -1.49 -18.58 20.69
CA VAL A 206 -2.23 -17.95 21.79
C VAL A 206 -1.52 -18.26 23.09
N ARG A 207 -1.17 -17.22 23.85
CA ARG A 207 -0.74 -17.35 25.25
C ARG A 207 -1.72 -16.61 26.14
N GLN A 208 -2.15 -17.26 27.20
CA GLN A 208 -3.06 -16.69 28.18
C GLN A 208 -2.38 -16.66 29.54
N ALA A 209 -2.61 -15.60 30.32
CA ALA A 209 -2.20 -15.53 31.71
C ALA A 209 -3.32 -14.96 32.58
N LYS A 210 -3.34 -15.40 33.83
CA LYS A 210 -4.19 -14.87 34.89
C LYS A 210 -3.28 -14.40 36.02
N VAL A 211 -3.44 -13.16 36.43
CA VAL A 211 -2.70 -12.56 37.55
C VAL A 211 -3.71 -12.08 38.57
N HIS A 212 -3.52 -12.47 39.83
CA HIS A 212 -4.32 -11.97 40.94
C HIS A 212 -3.55 -10.85 41.63
N LEU A 213 -4.12 -9.65 41.67
CA LEU A 213 -3.52 -8.45 42.28
C LEU A 213 -4.62 -7.64 42.97
N ASP A 214 -4.37 -7.20 44.20
CA ASP A 214 -5.28 -6.34 44.98
C ASP A 214 -6.74 -6.84 45.00
N ASP A 215 -6.92 -8.13 45.32
CA ASP A 215 -8.22 -8.85 45.37
C ASP A 215 -8.99 -8.88 44.03
N SER A 216 -8.31 -8.57 42.93
CA SER A 216 -8.86 -8.54 41.57
C SER A 216 -8.11 -9.49 40.65
N ASP A 217 -8.87 -10.14 39.76
CA ASP A 217 -8.33 -11.03 38.74
C ASP A 217 -8.11 -10.27 37.42
N TYR A 218 -6.87 -10.23 36.96
CA TYR A 218 -6.47 -9.69 35.66
C TYR A 218 -6.19 -10.82 34.67
N TYR A 219 -6.72 -10.68 33.46
CA TYR A 219 -6.56 -11.65 32.38
C TYR A 219 -5.77 -11.01 31.24
N SER A 220 -4.79 -11.72 30.70
CA SER A 220 -4.06 -11.30 29.51
C SER A 220 -4.11 -12.37 28.43
N LEU A 221 -4.21 -11.91 27.18
CA LEU A 221 -4.22 -12.72 25.97
C LEU A 221 -3.21 -12.15 24.98
N GLU A 222 -2.18 -12.93 24.68
CA GLU A 222 -1.18 -12.60 23.66
C GLU A 222 -1.47 -13.43 22.41
N LEU A 223 -1.68 -12.74 21.30
CA LEU A 223 -1.90 -13.33 19.98
C LEU A 223 -0.66 -13.08 19.12
N SER A 224 -0.05 -14.15 18.60
CA SER A 224 1.16 -14.06 17.78
C SER A 224 0.99 -14.81 16.46
N GLY A 225 1.33 -14.13 15.35
CA GLY A 225 1.21 -14.62 13.98
C GLY A 225 0.74 -13.51 13.03
N PRO A 226 0.36 -13.84 11.79
CA PRO A 226 -0.18 -12.87 10.84
C PRO A 226 -1.56 -12.39 11.29
N ILE A 227 -1.64 -11.14 11.75
CA ILE A 227 -2.89 -10.52 12.19
C ILE A 227 -3.30 -9.50 11.13
N LEU A 228 -4.45 -9.74 10.49
CA LEU A 228 -5.02 -8.81 9.52
C LEU A 228 -5.83 -7.69 10.20
N PRO A 229 -6.03 -6.54 9.55
CA PRO A 229 -6.73 -5.39 10.15
C PRO A 229 -8.15 -5.69 10.67
N SER A 230 -8.87 -6.63 10.06
CA SER A 230 -10.23 -7.01 10.50
C SER A 230 -10.26 -7.90 11.75
N THR A 231 -9.13 -8.46 12.19
CA THR A 231 -9.09 -9.48 13.26
C THR A 231 -9.61 -8.92 14.59
N MET A 232 -9.22 -7.70 14.97
CA MET A 232 -9.67 -7.11 16.24
C MET A 232 -11.18 -6.85 16.22
N HIS A 233 -11.70 -6.33 15.11
CA HIS A 233 -13.14 -6.16 14.94
C HIS A 233 -13.92 -7.48 15.03
N ASN A 234 -13.38 -8.56 14.43
CA ASN A 234 -13.98 -9.88 14.50
C ASN A 234 -13.97 -10.44 15.93
N LEU A 235 -12.87 -10.23 16.67
CA LEU A 235 -12.78 -10.65 18.07
C LEU A 235 -13.85 -9.98 18.93
N PHE A 236 -14.03 -8.66 18.81
CA PHE A 236 -15.06 -7.94 19.55
C PHE A 236 -16.48 -8.20 19.08
N ALA A 237 -16.66 -8.61 17.83
CA ALA A 237 -17.95 -9.06 17.33
C ALA A 237 -18.38 -10.40 17.96
N VAL A 238 -17.42 -11.30 18.25
CA VAL A 238 -17.68 -12.58 18.91
C VAL A 238 -17.77 -12.42 20.43
N SER A 239 -16.91 -11.58 21.01
CA SER A 239 -16.83 -11.34 22.45
C SER A 239 -16.75 -9.84 22.71
N SER A 240 -17.91 -9.22 22.91
CA SER A 240 -17.95 -7.81 23.33
C SER A 240 -17.35 -7.67 24.74
N PRO A 241 -16.47 -6.68 24.98
CA PRO A 241 -15.83 -6.54 26.27
C PRO A 241 -16.86 -6.13 27.34
N GLU A 242 -17.08 -7.02 28.31
CA GLU A 242 -17.90 -6.75 29.51
C GLU A 242 -17.13 -5.97 30.57
N HIS A 243 -15.81 -6.07 30.54
CA HIS A 243 -14.87 -5.41 31.45
C HIS A 243 -13.96 -4.43 30.69
N SER A 244 -13.31 -3.54 31.44
CA SER A 244 -12.26 -2.69 30.90
C SER A 244 -11.17 -3.52 30.24
N LEU A 245 -10.74 -3.09 29.06
CA LEU A 245 -9.81 -3.81 28.20
C LEU A 245 -8.68 -2.89 27.78
N THR A 246 -7.46 -3.41 27.74
CA THR A 246 -6.33 -2.78 27.05
C THR A 246 -5.82 -3.73 25.98
N ALA A 247 -5.77 -3.26 24.74
CA ALA A 247 -5.18 -3.95 23.61
C ALA A 247 -3.98 -3.17 23.11
N THR A 248 -2.86 -3.85 22.91
CA THR A 248 -1.63 -3.25 22.38
C THR A 248 -1.26 -3.98 21.10
N PHE A 249 -0.91 -3.21 20.07
CA PHE A 249 -0.61 -3.72 18.74
C PHE A 249 0.88 -3.63 18.45
N THR A 250 1.37 -4.54 17.61
CA THR A 250 2.75 -4.50 17.12
C THR A 250 2.68 -4.62 15.62
N ASP A 251 2.77 -3.46 14.97
CA ASP A 251 2.59 -3.35 13.53
C ASP A 251 3.87 -3.67 12.78
N VAL A 252 3.70 -4.09 11.53
CA VAL A 252 4.80 -4.23 10.59
C VAL A 252 5.05 -2.85 9.99
N SER A 253 6.18 -2.24 10.30
CA SER A 253 6.50 -0.84 9.96
C SER A 253 6.25 -0.46 8.50
N VAL A 254 6.55 -1.36 7.55
CA VAL A 254 6.32 -1.10 6.12
C VAL A 254 4.84 -0.94 5.75
N THR A 255 3.92 -1.49 6.55
CA THR A 255 2.48 -1.43 6.31
C THR A 255 1.82 -0.17 6.85
N GLU A 256 2.46 0.54 7.78
CA GLU A 256 1.96 1.81 8.35
C GLU A 256 1.75 2.87 7.26
N HIS A 257 2.60 2.86 6.23
CA HIS A 257 2.53 3.78 5.10
C HIS A 257 1.21 3.65 4.31
N PHE A 258 0.62 2.44 4.25
CA PHE A 258 -0.64 2.21 3.56
C PHE A 258 -1.84 2.90 4.23
N SER A 259 -1.72 3.22 5.51
CA SER A 259 -2.73 3.96 6.28
C SER A 259 -2.62 5.47 6.09
N LYS A 260 -1.47 5.96 5.57
CA LYS A 260 -1.24 7.40 5.32
C LYS A 260 -1.83 7.87 3.99
N LEU A 261 -2.18 6.95 3.09
CA LEU A 261 -2.77 7.29 1.80
C LEU A 261 -4.15 7.93 2.00
N GLN A 262 -4.34 9.09 1.38
CA GLN A 262 -5.58 9.84 1.42
C GLN A 262 -6.19 9.89 0.03
N ASN A 263 -7.46 9.54 -0.09
CA ASN A 263 -8.23 9.77 -1.30
C ASN A 263 -8.75 11.22 -1.31
N ASN A 264 -7.84 12.17 -1.53
CA ASN A 264 -8.14 13.60 -1.45
C ASN A 264 -8.84 14.13 -2.72
N GLU A 265 -8.58 13.53 -3.87
CA GLU A 265 -8.99 14.09 -5.17
C GLU A 265 -10.44 13.79 -5.55
N ARG A 266 -11.08 12.78 -4.94
CA ARG A 266 -12.41 12.31 -5.38
C ARG A 266 -13.54 12.56 -4.38
N ARG A 267 -13.33 13.36 -3.32
CA ARG A 267 -14.37 13.63 -2.30
C ARG A 267 -15.67 14.19 -2.91
N SER A 268 -15.57 15.08 -3.90
CA SER A 268 -16.71 15.68 -4.60
C SER A 268 -17.44 14.69 -5.53
N ASP A 269 -16.69 13.87 -6.28
CA ASP A 269 -17.27 12.88 -7.20
C ASP A 269 -17.87 11.66 -6.50
N ILE A 270 -17.27 11.21 -5.39
CA ILE A 270 -17.72 10.07 -4.60
C ILE A 270 -19.03 10.40 -3.86
N GLN A 271 -19.17 11.63 -3.35
CA GLN A 271 -20.40 12.10 -2.70
C GLN A 271 -21.53 12.32 -3.72
N ASN A 272 -21.23 12.89 -4.90
CA ASN A 272 -22.24 13.20 -5.90
C ASN A 272 -22.75 11.98 -6.68
N LYS A 273 -21.99 10.88 -6.79
CA LYS A 273 -22.36 9.69 -7.58
C LYS A 273 -22.93 8.51 -6.77
N GLY A 274 -23.07 8.63 -5.44
CA GLY A 274 -23.57 7.54 -4.59
C GLY A 274 -22.64 6.32 -4.49
N THR A 275 -21.38 6.47 -4.94
CA THR A 275 -20.41 5.40 -5.14
C THR A 275 -20.09 4.62 -3.86
N VAL A 276 -20.18 5.24 -2.68
CA VAL A 276 -19.92 4.57 -1.39
C VAL A 276 -20.99 3.51 -1.09
N VAL A 277 -22.26 3.79 -1.40
CA VAL A 277 -23.37 2.84 -1.19
C VAL A 277 -23.23 1.68 -2.16
N PHE A 278 -22.95 1.95 -3.44
CA PHE A 278 -22.69 0.92 -4.44
C PHE A 278 -21.44 0.10 -4.13
N GLY A 279 -20.37 0.71 -3.63
CA GLY A 279 -19.15 0.02 -3.22
C GLY A 279 -19.44 -0.98 -2.09
N LYS A 280 -20.15 -0.53 -1.06
CA LYS A 280 -20.55 -1.39 0.07
C LYS A 280 -21.43 -2.56 -0.36
N GLU A 281 -22.47 -2.32 -1.16
CA GLU A 281 -23.36 -3.40 -1.59
C GLU A 281 -22.66 -4.43 -2.47
N ASN A 282 -21.76 -3.97 -3.35
CA ASN A 282 -20.99 -4.86 -4.20
C ASN A 282 -19.89 -5.65 -3.44
N LEU A 283 -19.54 -5.23 -2.21
CA LEU A 283 -18.61 -5.93 -1.32
C LEU A 283 -19.33 -6.71 -0.20
N SER A 284 -20.66 -6.83 -0.26
CA SER A 284 -21.46 -7.49 0.78
C SER A 284 -21.02 -8.94 1.06
N ASP A 285 -20.48 -9.63 0.06
CA ASP A 285 -19.96 -11.01 0.14
C ASP A 285 -18.42 -11.09 0.10
N CYS A 286 -17.72 -10.01 0.48
CA CYS A 286 -16.26 -9.99 0.46
C CYS A 286 -15.62 -10.71 1.68
N GLY A 287 -16.41 -11.37 2.52
CA GLY A 287 -15.92 -12.02 3.74
C GLY A 287 -15.64 -11.10 4.93
N LEU A 288 -15.92 -9.80 4.84
CA LEU A 288 -15.92 -8.91 6.01
C LEU A 288 -17.31 -8.83 6.63
N LEU A 289 -17.37 -8.69 7.96
CA LEU A 289 -18.62 -8.41 8.65
C LEU A 289 -19.20 -7.07 8.17
N PRO A 290 -20.53 -6.95 7.93
CA PRO A 290 -21.13 -5.73 7.39
C PRO A 290 -20.85 -4.46 8.21
N LYS A 291 -20.72 -4.60 9.54
CA LYS A 291 -20.33 -3.50 10.43
C LYS A 291 -18.91 -3.01 10.15
N VAL A 292 -17.98 -3.93 9.91
CA VAL A 292 -16.56 -3.65 9.62
C VAL A 292 -16.40 -3.10 8.21
N LEU A 293 -17.10 -3.69 7.23
CA LEU A 293 -17.06 -3.28 5.84
C LEU A 293 -17.42 -1.80 5.66
N LYS A 294 -18.39 -1.28 6.44
CA LYS A 294 -18.75 0.14 6.44
C LYS A 294 -17.54 1.04 6.69
N HIS A 295 -16.67 0.66 7.63
CA HIS A 295 -15.48 1.43 7.96
C HIS A 295 -14.42 1.32 6.85
N PHE A 296 -14.22 0.13 6.28
CA PHE A 296 -13.29 -0.09 5.17
C PHE A 296 -13.68 0.66 3.88
N CYS A 297 -14.97 0.87 3.64
CA CYS A 297 -15.45 1.61 2.46
C CYS A 297 -15.46 3.14 2.67
N ASN A 298 -15.19 3.62 3.88
CA ASN A 298 -15.34 5.05 4.18
C ASN A 298 -14.20 5.86 3.51
N PRO A 299 -14.52 6.89 2.72
CA PRO A 299 -13.51 7.79 2.16
C PRO A 299 -12.89 8.76 3.18
N ASP A 300 -13.48 8.88 4.37
CA ASP A 300 -13.06 9.88 5.35
C ASP A 300 -11.76 9.49 6.07
N ARG A 301 -10.88 10.47 6.22
CA ARG A 301 -9.55 10.32 6.81
C ARG A 301 -9.63 10.02 8.30
N GLU A 302 -10.66 10.52 8.98
CA GLU A 302 -10.84 10.31 10.43
C GLU A 302 -11.18 8.84 10.78
N TYR A 303 -11.53 8.02 9.78
CA TYR A 303 -11.87 6.61 9.99
C TYR A 303 -10.65 5.68 9.99
N VAL A 304 -9.47 6.17 9.58
CA VAL A 304 -8.23 5.39 9.60
C VAL A 304 -7.23 6.10 10.49
N THR A 305 -6.97 5.49 11.64
CA THR A 305 -6.00 5.98 12.63
C THR A 305 -5.05 4.86 12.99
N HIS A 306 -3.75 5.17 13.04
CA HIS A 306 -2.76 4.26 13.61
C HIS A 306 -2.94 4.23 15.12
N VAL A 307 -3.12 3.04 15.69
CA VAL A 307 -3.37 2.86 17.12
C VAL A 307 -2.38 1.84 17.65
N GLU A 308 -1.44 2.28 18.47
CA GLU A 308 -0.49 1.40 19.16
C GLU A 308 -1.15 0.76 20.38
N CYS A 309 -2.00 1.51 21.09
CA CYS A 309 -2.72 1.03 22.26
C CYS A 309 -4.17 1.52 22.25
N LEU A 310 -5.11 0.59 22.41
CA LEU A 310 -6.54 0.86 22.57
C LEU A 310 -6.96 0.47 23.99
N LYS A 311 -7.57 1.40 24.71
CA LYS A 311 -8.14 1.17 26.04
C LYS A 311 -9.64 1.41 26.02
N TYR A 312 -10.39 0.46 26.55
CA TYR A 312 -11.82 0.57 26.81
C TYR A 312 -12.04 0.58 28.32
N ASP A 313 -12.81 1.55 28.80
CA ASP A 313 -13.26 1.64 30.18
C ASP A 313 -14.75 1.30 30.24
N CYS A 314 -15.11 0.24 30.97
CA CYS A 314 -16.48 -0.22 31.06
C CYS A 314 -17.36 0.65 31.97
N GLU A 315 -16.79 1.38 32.93
CA GLU A 315 -17.53 2.25 33.86
C GLU A 315 -17.99 3.52 33.13
N THR A 316 -17.07 4.14 32.40
CA THR A 316 -17.34 5.36 31.63
C THR A 316 -17.89 5.07 30.23
N LYS A 317 -17.79 3.82 29.75
CA LYS A 317 -18.12 3.39 28.38
C LYS A 317 -17.38 4.19 27.31
N THR A 318 -16.13 4.51 27.57
CA THR A 318 -15.29 5.31 26.68
C THR A 318 -14.12 4.53 26.12
N TYR A 319 -13.66 4.93 24.94
CA TYR A 319 -12.42 4.46 24.33
C TYR A 319 -11.38 5.57 24.39
N THR A 320 -10.15 5.20 24.74
CA THR A 320 -8.96 6.05 24.62
C THR A 320 -7.89 5.30 23.84
N TRP A 321 -7.09 6.01 23.06
CA TRP A 321 -6.04 5.38 22.27
C TRP A 321 -4.81 6.28 22.16
N THR A 322 -3.66 5.64 21.93
CA THR A 322 -2.37 6.26 21.60
C THR A 322 -1.83 5.61 20.36
#